data_AF-A0A7C3I8Z1-F1
#
_entry.id   AF-A0A7C3I8Z1-F1
#
_cell.length_a   1.000
_cell.length_b   1.000
_cell.length_c   1.000
_cell.angle_alpha   90.00
_cell.angle_beta   90.00
_cell.angle_gamma   90.00
#
_symmetry.space_group_name_H-M   'P 1'
#
loop_
_entity.id
_entity.type
_entity.pdbx_description
1 polymer ?
#
loop_
_entity_poly.entity_id
_entity_poly.type
_entity_poly.pdbx_seq_one_letter_code
_entity_poly.pdbx_strand_id
1 'polypeptide(L)'
;MVKFPDKIIGDGALLLTVTRFLLLCFIIPRQSRIVLPDIPHHVTQRGNYQQNIFEKQADYQQHCLWVQESAVKYEITILAFCLMSNHVHFIVVPHREDSLAKTFNTSHMCYSQYMNRKHKVRGHLWQGRFFSCFMDDDHLYRAIRYVEQNPVRVRMVKDAWEYQWSSAVVHAGMAKDEEPLPINRAGFAMSASEWRKYLRAEDREMCSEMRLKTGRGLAIGSERFINRIEHNLQRSLQCLPQGRPKKQ
;
A
#
# COMPACT_ATOMS: atom_id res chain seq x y z
N MET A 1 72.71 17.00 23.36
CA MET A 1 73.96 16.75 22.64
C MET A 1 74.15 15.24 22.59
N VAL A 2 74.57 14.72 21.42
CA VAL A 2 74.91 13.31 21.11
C VAL A 2 73.81 12.45 20.47
N LYS A 3 74.02 12.33 19.15
CA LYS A 3 73.53 11.48 18.05
C LYS A 3 73.05 10.05 18.36
N PHE A 4 72.08 9.59 17.57
CA PHE A 4 71.98 8.19 17.11
C PHE A 4 72.55 8.08 15.68
N PRO A 5 73.15 6.96 15.27
CA PRO A 5 73.42 6.65 13.87
C PRO A 5 72.35 5.74 13.24
N ASP A 6 72.31 5.80 11.91
CA ASP A 6 71.32 5.24 10.99
C ASP A 6 71.34 3.70 10.81
N LYS A 7 70.13 3.19 10.54
CA LYS A 7 69.69 2.06 9.69
C LYS A 7 70.72 1.03 9.23
N ILE A 8 70.37 -0.27 9.36
CA ILE A 8 70.35 -1.27 8.26
C ILE A 8 69.15 -2.24 8.45
N ILE A 9 68.61 -2.65 7.31
CA ILE A 9 67.38 -3.38 6.97
C ILE A 9 67.46 -4.89 7.28
N GLY A 10 66.32 -5.53 7.55
CA GLY A 10 66.17 -6.99 7.49
C GLY A 10 64.74 -7.45 7.79
N ASP A 11 64.09 -8.04 6.79
CA ASP A 11 62.70 -8.51 6.76
C ASP A 11 62.31 -9.52 7.85
N GLY A 12 61.03 -9.56 8.19
CA GLY A 12 60.39 -10.81 8.65
C GLY A 12 59.34 -10.67 9.74
N ALA A 13 58.10 -10.92 9.32
CA ALA A 13 57.04 -11.57 10.09
C ALA A 13 56.28 -10.77 11.17
N LEU A 14 54.97 -10.67 10.90
CA LEU A 14 53.85 -10.76 11.84
C LEU A 14 53.97 -10.05 13.20
N LEU A 15 53.16 -9.02 13.42
CA LEU A 15 52.30 -9.02 14.60
C LEU A 15 51.06 -8.12 14.39
N LEU A 16 49.91 -8.65 14.83
CA LEU A 16 48.57 -8.13 14.64
C LEU A 16 48.43 -6.65 15.01
N THR A 17 48.02 -5.82 14.05
CA THR A 17 47.30 -4.58 14.37
C THR A 17 45.82 -4.92 14.43
N VAL A 18 45.26 -4.97 15.65
CA VAL A 18 43.81 -5.06 15.85
C VAL A 18 43.20 -3.70 15.47
N THR A 19 42.88 -3.55 14.19
CA THR A 19 42.13 -2.39 13.71
C THR A 19 40.67 -2.58 14.10
N ARG A 20 40.28 -1.82 15.12
CA ARG A 20 38.94 -1.59 15.67
C ARG A 20 37.90 -1.52 14.54
N PHE A 21 37.18 -2.62 14.31
CA PHE A 21 36.02 -2.65 13.41
C PHE A 21 34.86 -1.92 14.10
N LEU A 22 34.67 -0.65 13.75
CA LEU A 22 33.40 0.05 14.02
C LEU A 22 32.32 -0.63 13.19
N LEU A 23 31.61 -1.58 13.80
CA LEU A 23 30.32 -2.06 13.32
C LEU A 23 29.34 -0.88 13.41
N LEU A 24 29.33 -0.02 12.38
CA LEU A 24 28.18 0.82 12.09
C LEU A 24 27.06 -0.12 11.65
N CYS A 25 26.32 -0.64 12.63
CA CYS A 25 24.95 -1.06 12.43
C CYS A 25 24.20 0.16 11.89
N PHE A 26 24.18 0.34 10.57
CA PHE A 26 23.19 1.17 9.92
C PHE A 26 21.84 0.54 10.29
N ILE A 27 21.20 1.09 11.32
CA ILE A 27 19.76 1.01 11.48
C ILE A 27 19.24 1.64 10.20
N ILE A 28 19.00 0.86 9.16
CA ILE A 28 18.34 1.37 7.95
C ILE A 28 16.88 1.52 8.38
N PRO A 29 16.42 2.75 8.70
CA PRO A 29 15.03 2.92 9.04
C PRO A 29 14.25 2.57 7.76
N ARG A 30 13.16 1.82 7.89
CA ARG A 30 12.29 1.52 6.75
C ARG A 30 11.89 2.86 6.12
N GLN A 31 12.27 3.07 4.86
CA GLN A 31 12.08 4.32 4.13
C GLN A 31 10.63 4.82 4.31
N SER A 32 10.47 6.13 4.51
CA SER A 32 9.14 6.73 4.62
C SER A 32 8.34 6.46 3.34
N ARG A 33 7.05 6.12 3.51
CA ARG A 33 6.14 5.99 2.37
C ARG A 33 6.07 7.35 1.68
N ILE A 34 6.15 7.33 0.36
CA ILE A 34 5.93 8.51 -0.45
C ILE A 34 4.42 8.68 -0.57
N VAL A 35 3.94 9.86 -0.18
CA VAL A 35 2.55 10.28 -0.34
C VAL A 35 2.59 11.54 -1.19
N LEU A 36 1.90 11.50 -2.32
CA LEU A 36 1.83 12.63 -3.24
C LEU A 36 0.42 13.22 -3.19
N PRO A 37 0.26 14.45 -2.69
CA PRO A 37 -1.03 15.13 -2.74
C PRO A 37 -1.59 15.18 -4.17
N ASP A 38 -2.90 15.05 -4.29
CA ASP A 38 -3.68 15.12 -5.52
C ASP A 38 -3.36 14.06 -6.59
N ILE A 39 -2.54 13.06 -6.23
CA ILE A 39 -2.23 11.92 -7.09
C ILE A 39 -2.93 10.67 -6.55
N PRO A 40 -3.57 9.84 -7.41
CA PRO A 40 -4.21 8.61 -6.96
C PRO A 40 -3.23 7.63 -6.30
N HIS A 41 -3.66 6.99 -5.22
CA HIS A 41 -2.95 5.97 -4.48
C HIS A 41 -3.80 4.72 -4.33
N HIS A 42 -3.20 3.57 -4.56
CA HIS A 42 -3.74 2.30 -4.11
C HIS A 42 -3.22 1.99 -2.72
N VAL A 43 -4.13 1.80 -1.77
CA VAL A 43 -3.84 1.45 -0.38
C VAL A 43 -4.35 0.03 -0.11
N THR A 44 -3.54 -0.77 0.56
CA THR A 44 -3.95 -2.11 1.01
C THR A 44 -3.48 -2.40 2.43
N GLN A 45 -4.27 -3.21 3.13
CA GLN A 45 -3.95 -3.70 4.46
C GLN A 45 -4.52 -5.13 4.62
N ARG A 46 -3.83 -5.98 5.37
CA ARG A 46 -4.17 -7.40 5.52
C ARG A 46 -4.19 -7.83 6.99
N GLY A 47 -5.04 -8.80 7.30
CA GLY A 47 -5.17 -9.38 8.63
C GLY A 47 -3.91 -10.14 9.01
N ASN A 48 -3.47 -10.00 10.26
CA ASN A 48 -2.32 -10.71 10.79
C ASN A 48 -2.48 -12.23 10.57
N TYR A 49 -1.40 -12.92 10.20
CA TYR A 49 -1.47 -14.33 9.78
C TYR A 49 -2.47 -14.63 8.63
N GLN A 50 -2.87 -13.62 7.85
CA GLN A 50 -3.90 -13.72 6.81
C GLN A 50 -5.29 -14.12 7.35
N GLN A 51 -5.51 -13.94 8.65
CA GLN A 51 -6.78 -14.24 9.30
C GLN A 51 -7.91 -13.37 8.77
N ASN A 52 -9.15 -13.85 8.91
CA ASN A 52 -10.32 -13.04 8.64
C ASN A 52 -10.38 -11.85 9.61
N ILE A 53 -10.70 -10.70 9.06
CA ILE A 53 -10.83 -9.40 9.70
C ILE A 53 -12.30 -9.05 9.88
N PHE A 54 -13.14 -9.52 8.97
CA PHE A 54 -14.58 -9.34 8.99
C PHE A 54 -15.26 -10.70 9.08
N GLU A 55 -16.19 -10.85 10.01
CA GLU A 55 -16.94 -12.09 10.21
C GLU A 55 -18.43 -11.90 9.93
N LYS A 56 -18.97 -10.73 10.29
CA LYS A 56 -20.38 -10.38 10.17
C LYS A 56 -20.55 -9.10 9.36
N GLN A 57 -21.74 -8.91 8.80
CA GLN A 57 -22.09 -7.71 8.04
C GLN A 57 -21.79 -6.41 8.83
N ALA A 58 -22.11 -6.39 10.13
CA ALA A 58 -21.84 -5.28 11.04
C ALA A 58 -20.36 -4.90 11.13
N ASP A 59 -19.44 -5.86 10.99
CA ASP A 59 -18.01 -5.59 11.06
C ASP A 59 -17.54 -4.76 9.86
N TYR A 60 -18.04 -5.08 8.66
CA TYR A 60 -17.77 -4.30 7.46
C TYR A 60 -18.34 -2.89 7.57
N GLN A 61 -19.60 -2.75 8.01
CA GLN A 61 -20.26 -1.45 8.19
C GLN A 61 -19.47 -0.55 9.14
N GLN A 62 -19.07 -1.11 10.28
CA GLN A 62 -18.32 -0.37 11.29
C GLN A 62 -16.94 0.08 10.78
N HIS A 63 -16.27 -0.76 9.98
CA HIS A 63 -15.01 -0.38 9.34
C HIS A 63 -15.21 0.74 8.31
N CYS A 64 -16.22 0.63 7.44
CA CYS A 64 -16.55 1.69 6.49
C CYS A 64 -16.82 3.02 7.20
N LEU A 65 -17.58 3.02 8.29
CA LEU A 65 -17.88 4.22 9.07
C LEU A 65 -16.60 4.92 9.55
N TRP A 66 -15.67 4.20 10.19
CA TRP A 66 -14.42 4.82 10.66
C TRP A 66 -13.51 5.27 9.52
N VAL A 67 -13.51 4.57 8.38
CA VAL A 67 -12.79 5.01 7.19
C VAL A 67 -13.41 6.30 6.66
N GLN A 68 -14.73 6.39 6.56
CA GLN A 68 -15.44 7.57 6.10
C GLN A 68 -15.17 8.78 6.99
N GLU A 69 -15.37 8.65 8.30
CA GLU A 69 -15.13 9.73 9.27
C GLU A 69 -13.68 10.22 9.20
N SER A 70 -12.73 9.29 9.11
CA SER A 70 -11.32 9.63 9.03
C SER A 70 -10.95 10.26 7.68
N ALA A 71 -11.52 9.77 6.57
CA ALA A 71 -11.28 10.31 5.24
C ALA A 71 -11.79 11.75 5.10
N VAL A 72 -12.96 12.06 5.66
CA VAL A 72 -13.47 13.44 5.73
C VAL A 72 -12.55 14.31 6.58
N LYS A 73 -12.19 13.84 7.78
CA LYS A 73 -11.35 14.59 8.73
C LYS A 73 -9.95 14.92 8.20
N TYR A 74 -9.38 14.03 7.40
CA TYR A 74 -8.01 14.15 6.90
C TYR A 74 -7.93 14.33 5.39
N GLU A 75 -9.02 14.77 4.76
CA GLU A 75 -9.07 15.23 3.38
C GLU A 75 -8.57 14.16 2.39
N ILE A 76 -9.24 13.01 2.41
CA ILE A 76 -9.08 11.96 1.40
C ILE A 76 -10.34 11.86 0.56
N THR A 77 -10.16 11.90 -0.75
CA THR A 77 -11.18 11.49 -1.70
C THR A 77 -11.07 9.98 -1.97
N ILE A 78 -12.15 9.23 -1.75
CA ILE A 78 -12.20 7.79 -2.03
C ILE A 78 -12.79 7.59 -3.43
N LEU A 79 -12.04 6.97 -4.33
CA LEU A 79 -12.49 6.67 -5.70
C LEU A 79 -13.06 5.26 -5.81
N ALA A 80 -12.42 4.28 -5.18
CA ALA A 80 -12.86 2.89 -5.22
C ALA A 80 -12.42 2.12 -3.98
N PHE A 81 -13.09 1.01 -3.67
CA PHE A 81 -12.70 0.11 -2.58
C PHE A 81 -13.18 -1.32 -2.80
N CYS A 82 -12.56 -2.25 -2.09
CA CYS A 82 -13.03 -3.61 -1.93
C CYS A 82 -12.56 -4.16 -0.58
N LEU A 83 -13.50 -4.52 0.31
CA LEU A 83 -13.21 -5.14 1.59
C LEU A 83 -13.38 -6.65 1.47
N MET A 84 -12.28 -7.38 1.37
CA MET A 84 -12.28 -8.85 1.41
C MET A 84 -12.31 -9.33 2.85
N SER A 85 -12.64 -10.60 3.10
CA SER A 85 -12.73 -11.12 4.48
C SER A 85 -11.44 -10.94 5.28
N ASN A 86 -10.26 -11.07 4.65
CA ASN A 86 -8.96 -11.04 5.31
C ASN A 86 -8.03 -9.90 4.84
N HIS A 87 -8.50 -8.97 4.02
CA HIS A 87 -7.74 -7.79 3.61
C HIS A 87 -8.64 -6.72 2.98
N VAL A 88 -8.13 -5.49 2.88
CA VAL A 88 -8.84 -4.35 2.32
C VAL A 88 -8.02 -3.70 1.21
N HIS A 89 -8.72 -3.14 0.23
CA HIS A 89 -8.18 -2.39 -0.89
C HIS A 89 -8.93 -1.08 -1.07
N PHE A 90 -8.20 0.01 -1.30
CA PHE A 90 -8.75 1.33 -1.59
C PHE A 90 -7.97 2.00 -2.72
N ILE A 91 -8.66 2.70 -3.59
CA ILE A 91 -8.10 3.71 -4.51
C ILE A 91 -8.54 5.07 -3.99
N VAL A 92 -7.59 5.92 -3.64
CA VAL A 92 -7.82 7.19 -2.96
C VAL A 92 -6.96 8.31 -3.53
N VAL A 93 -7.42 9.55 -3.40
CA VAL A 93 -6.62 10.75 -3.68
C VAL A 93 -6.45 11.50 -2.35
N PRO A 94 -5.24 11.52 -1.77
CA PRO A 94 -4.95 12.33 -0.59
C PRO A 94 -4.76 13.80 -1.01
N HIS A 95 -5.29 14.74 -0.24
CA HIS A 95 -5.06 16.17 -0.50
C HIS A 95 -3.93 16.76 0.37
N ARG A 96 -3.36 15.96 1.27
CA ARG A 96 -2.19 16.31 2.09
C ARG A 96 -1.22 15.13 2.21
N GLU A 97 0.04 15.44 2.50
CA GLU A 97 1.10 14.42 2.67
C GLU A 97 0.84 13.45 3.84
N ASP A 98 0.14 13.91 4.88
CA ASP A 98 -0.16 13.10 6.08
C ASP A 98 -1.54 12.41 6.03
N SER A 99 -2.37 12.71 5.01
CA SER A 99 -3.75 12.22 4.89
C SER A 99 -3.85 10.70 4.97
N LEU A 100 -3.03 9.97 4.19
CA LEU A 100 -3.05 8.51 4.19
C LEU A 100 -2.69 7.94 5.56
N ALA A 101 -1.63 8.46 6.16
CA ALA A 101 -1.15 7.99 7.45
C ALA A 101 -2.21 8.21 8.54
N LYS A 102 -2.79 9.41 8.61
CA LYS A 102 -3.80 9.75 9.60
C LYS A 102 -5.09 8.95 9.40
N THR A 103 -5.59 8.89 8.17
CA THR A 103 -6.85 8.18 7.86
C THR A 103 -6.76 6.71 8.22
N PHE A 104 -5.80 6.01 7.64
CA PHE A 104 -5.71 4.55 7.77
C PHE A 104 -5.14 4.13 9.12
N ASN A 105 -4.29 4.92 9.79
CA ASN A 105 -3.87 4.55 11.15
C ASN A 105 -5.03 4.71 12.14
N THR A 106 -5.79 5.81 12.07
CA THR A 106 -6.93 6.04 12.96
C THR A 106 -8.00 4.97 12.75
N SER A 107 -8.45 4.75 11.52
CA SER A 107 -9.53 3.79 11.24
C SER A 107 -9.12 2.35 11.59
N HIS A 108 -7.91 1.92 11.21
CA HIS A 108 -7.43 0.57 11.53
C HIS A 108 -7.20 0.36 13.02
N MET A 109 -6.78 1.40 13.77
CA MET A 109 -6.64 1.35 15.22
C MET A 109 -8.01 1.17 15.89
N CYS A 110 -8.98 2.03 15.56
CA CYS A 110 -10.35 1.94 16.08
C CYS A 110 -10.95 0.57 15.80
N TYR A 111 -10.79 0.08 14.55
CA TYR A 111 -11.27 -1.23 14.16
C TYR A 111 -10.58 -2.39 14.90
N SER A 112 -9.26 -2.30 15.10
CA SER A 112 -8.53 -3.31 15.89
C SER A 112 -9.04 -3.37 17.32
N GLN A 113 -9.30 -2.21 17.94
CA GLN A 113 -9.84 -2.15 19.31
C GLN A 113 -11.24 -2.74 19.39
N TYR A 114 -12.10 -2.45 18.41
CA TYR A 114 -13.44 -3.02 18.29
C TYR A 114 -13.41 -4.55 18.21
N MET A 115 -12.62 -5.11 17.29
CA MET A 115 -12.48 -6.57 17.15
C MET A 115 -11.85 -7.20 18.40
N ASN A 116 -10.78 -6.62 18.94
CA ASN A 116 -10.15 -7.14 20.15
C ASN A 116 -11.11 -7.18 21.35
N ARG A 117 -11.94 -6.14 21.52
CA ARG A 117 -12.99 -6.13 22.56
C ARG A 117 -14.05 -7.20 22.30
N LYS A 118 -14.55 -7.29 21.07
CA LYS A 118 -15.55 -8.29 20.64
C LYS A 118 -15.08 -9.72 20.92
N HIS A 119 -13.81 -10.02 20.66
CA HIS A 119 -13.23 -11.35 20.84
C HIS A 119 -12.57 -11.58 22.21
N LYS A 120 -12.51 -10.56 23.08
CA LYS A 120 -11.80 -10.60 24.38
C LYS A 120 -10.32 -11.00 24.25
N VAL A 121 -9.67 -10.58 23.17
CA VAL A 121 -8.25 -10.87 22.89
C VAL A 121 -7.40 -9.61 22.96
N ARG A 122 -6.08 -9.79 22.95
CA ARG A 122 -5.08 -8.72 22.85
C ARG A 122 -4.13 -9.03 21.70
N GLY A 123 -3.60 -7.99 21.06
CA GLY A 123 -2.62 -8.12 20.00
C GLY A 123 -2.98 -7.37 18.73
N HIS A 124 -2.21 -7.65 17.67
CA HIS A 124 -2.34 -7.00 16.37
C HIS A 124 -3.33 -7.73 15.48
N LEU A 125 -4.40 -7.03 15.09
CA LEU A 125 -5.34 -7.51 14.08
C LEU A 125 -4.74 -7.47 12.67
N TRP A 126 -3.96 -6.43 12.35
CA TRP A 126 -3.36 -6.19 11.03
C TRP A 126 -1.89 -6.64 10.97
N GLN A 127 -1.37 -6.93 9.76
CA GLN A 127 0.03 -7.35 9.50
C GLN A 127 1.08 -6.23 9.70
N GLY A 128 0.71 -5.13 10.35
CA GLY A 128 1.54 -3.96 10.54
C GLY A 128 0.94 -2.72 9.89
N ARG A 129 1.78 -1.86 9.31
CA ARG A 129 1.34 -0.65 8.61
C ARG A 129 0.71 -1.01 7.26
N PHE A 130 -0.28 -0.23 6.84
CA PHE A 130 -0.81 -0.33 5.47
C PHE A 130 0.30 -0.10 4.44
N PHE A 131 0.12 -0.69 3.27
CA PHE A 131 0.93 -0.50 2.08
C PHE A 131 0.24 0.48 1.15
N SER A 132 1.03 1.25 0.39
CA SER A 132 0.50 2.20 -0.58
C SER A 132 1.43 2.36 -1.76
N CYS A 133 0.88 2.48 -2.97
CA CYS A 133 1.58 2.93 -4.16
C CYS A 133 0.77 4.03 -4.84
N PHE A 134 1.44 5.04 -5.39
CA PHE A 134 0.79 6.06 -6.21
C PHE A 134 0.81 5.66 -7.68
N MET A 135 -0.12 6.24 -8.44
CA MET A 135 -0.23 6.01 -9.87
C MET A 135 -0.59 7.25 -10.67
N ASP A 136 -0.34 7.21 -11.98
CA ASP A 136 -0.84 8.20 -12.92
C ASP A 136 -2.30 7.93 -13.31
N ASP A 137 -2.91 8.93 -13.95
CA ASP A 137 -4.31 8.87 -14.37
C ASP A 137 -4.57 7.77 -15.41
N ASP A 138 -3.58 7.48 -16.27
CA ASP A 138 -3.67 6.43 -17.29
C ASP A 138 -3.84 5.02 -16.66
N HIS A 139 -3.26 4.80 -15.48
CA HIS A 139 -3.35 3.52 -14.76
C HIS A 139 -4.54 3.47 -13.79
N LEU A 140 -5.22 4.59 -13.55
CA LEU A 140 -6.29 4.71 -12.55
C LEU A 140 -7.43 3.71 -12.80
N TYR A 141 -8.01 3.68 -14.00
CA TYR A 141 -9.12 2.77 -14.32
C TYR A 141 -8.71 1.29 -14.23
N ARG A 142 -7.48 0.96 -14.64
CA ARG A 142 -6.95 -0.40 -14.51
C ARG A 142 -6.81 -0.80 -13.03
N ALA A 143 -6.40 0.13 -12.18
CA ALA A 143 -6.28 -0.10 -10.74
C ALA A 143 -7.64 -0.21 -10.05
N ILE A 144 -8.62 0.63 -10.40
CA ILE A 144 -10.00 0.53 -9.92
C ILE A 144 -10.57 -0.85 -10.31
N ARG A 145 -10.44 -1.25 -11.58
CA ARG A 145 -10.85 -2.60 -12.02
C ARG A 145 -10.15 -3.69 -11.23
N TYR A 146 -8.84 -3.59 -11.02
CA TYR A 146 -8.09 -4.58 -10.24
C TYR A 146 -8.66 -4.74 -8.82
N VAL A 147 -9.00 -3.62 -8.16
CA VAL A 147 -9.56 -3.59 -6.82
C VAL A 147 -10.95 -4.25 -6.81
N GLU A 148 -11.81 -3.86 -7.73
CA GLU A 148 -13.20 -4.32 -7.83
C GLU A 148 -13.34 -5.77 -8.29
N GLN A 149 -12.39 -6.28 -9.08
CA GLN A 149 -12.37 -7.67 -9.52
C GLN A 149 -11.83 -8.65 -8.46
N ASN A 150 -11.38 -8.18 -7.28
CA ASN A 150 -10.87 -9.08 -6.24
C ASN A 150 -11.83 -10.23 -5.90
N PRO A 151 -13.15 -9.99 -5.65
CA PRO A 151 -14.11 -11.03 -5.32
C PRO A 151 -14.30 -12.05 -6.45
N VAL A 152 -14.32 -11.60 -7.70
CA VAL A 152 -14.42 -12.47 -8.89
C VAL A 152 -13.18 -13.34 -9.02
N ARG A 153 -12.00 -12.75 -8.84
CA ARG A 153 -10.71 -13.43 -8.98
C ARG A 153 -10.52 -14.58 -7.98
N VAL A 154 -11.09 -14.46 -6.78
CA VAL A 154 -11.11 -15.55 -5.78
C VAL A 154 -12.39 -16.38 -5.82
N ARG A 155 -13.22 -16.21 -6.86
CA ARG A 155 -14.44 -16.96 -7.13
C ARG A 155 -15.51 -16.86 -6.03
N MET A 156 -15.56 -15.73 -5.32
CA MET A 156 -16.63 -15.45 -4.33
C MET A 156 -17.95 -15.07 -5.01
N VAL A 157 -17.87 -14.42 -6.17
CA VAL A 157 -19.02 -13.98 -6.99
C VAL A 157 -18.69 -14.16 -8.47
N LYS A 158 -19.71 -14.16 -9.33
CA LYS A 158 -19.52 -14.29 -10.77
C LYS A 158 -19.22 -12.94 -11.41
N ASP A 159 -20.02 -11.94 -11.08
CA ASP A 159 -19.86 -10.57 -11.55
C ASP A 159 -19.44 -9.66 -10.37
N ALA A 160 -18.52 -8.70 -10.59
CA ALA A 160 -17.93 -7.91 -9.50
C ALA A 160 -18.95 -7.09 -8.68
N TRP A 161 -20.02 -6.60 -9.33
CA TRP A 161 -21.08 -5.84 -8.68
C TRP A 161 -22.05 -6.69 -7.84
N GLU A 162 -21.90 -8.01 -7.83
CA GLU A 162 -22.64 -8.90 -6.91
C GLU A 162 -22.05 -8.86 -5.49
N TYR A 163 -20.83 -8.32 -5.33
CA TYR A 163 -20.18 -8.19 -4.04
C TYR A 163 -20.47 -6.83 -3.39
N GLN A 164 -21.33 -6.83 -2.37
CA GLN A 164 -21.79 -5.61 -1.69
C GLN A 164 -20.67 -4.78 -1.04
N TRP A 165 -19.56 -5.40 -0.61
CA TRP A 165 -18.45 -4.72 0.07
C TRP A 165 -17.39 -4.18 -0.87
N SER A 166 -17.81 -3.69 -2.03
CA SER A 166 -16.95 -3.06 -3.03
C SER A 166 -17.68 -1.92 -3.72
N SER A 167 -16.92 -0.92 -4.15
CA SER A 167 -17.41 0.17 -5.02
C SER A 167 -17.93 -0.33 -6.38
N ALA A 168 -17.65 -1.59 -6.76
CA ALA A 168 -18.13 -2.19 -8.00
C ALA A 168 -19.66 -2.09 -8.14
N VAL A 169 -20.39 -2.29 -7.04
CA VAL A 169 -21.87 -2.22 -7.04
C VAL A 169 -22.36 -0.81 -7.39
N VAL A 170 -21.63 0.22 -6.95
CA VAL A 170 -21.94 1.63 -7.19
C VAL A 170 -21.54 2.04 -8.61
N HIS A 171 -20.30 1.77 -9.03
CA HIS A 171 -19.84 2.10 -10.38
C HIS A 171 -20.62 1.35 -11.48
N ALA A 172 -21.07 0.13 -11.19
CA ALA A 172 -21.89 -0.65 -12.11
C ALA A 172 -23.37 -0.21 -12.16
N GLY A 173 -23.78 0.74 -11.33
CA GLY A 173 -25.18 1.20 -11.23
C GLY A 173 -26.14 0.13 -10.70
N MET A 174 -25.65 -0.73 -9.81
CA MET A 174 -26.40 -1.89 -9.27
C MET A 174 -26.68 -1.76 -7.76
N ALA A 175 -26.33 -0.64 -7.13
CA ALA A 175 -26.60 -0.40 -5.72
C ALA A 175 -28.11 -0.33 -5.47
N LYS A 176 -28.60 -1.16 -4.53
CA LYS A 176 -30.02 -1.24 -4.15
C LYS A 176 -30.30 -0.56 -2.81
N ASP A 177 -29.31 -0.61 -1.92
CA ASP A 177 -29.36 -0.06 -0.57
C ASP A 177 -28.44 1.16 -0.46
N GLU A 178 -28.36 1.75 0.73
CA GLU A 178 -27.37 2.79 1.03
C GLU A 178 -25.95 2.29 0.73
N GLU A 179 -25.17 3.13 0.06
CA GLU A 179 -23.80 2.83 -0.32
C GLU A 179 -22.97 2.55 0.96
N PRO A 180 -22.29 1.40 1.07
CA PRO A 180 -21.63 1.02 2.32
C PRO A 180 -20.46 1.94 2.68
N LEU A 181 -19.89 2.63 1.70
CA LEU A 181 -18.92 3.70 1.87
C LEU A 181 -19.09 4.66 0.69
N PRO A 182 -19.39 5.95 0.92
CA PRO A 182 -19.53 6.92 -0.16
C PRO A 182 -18.23 7.05 -0.96
N ILE A 183 -18.35 7.05 -2.29
CA ILE A 183 -17.24 7.24 -3.22
C ILE A 183 -17.45 8.49 -4.08
N ASN A 184 -16.35 9.12 -4.47
CA ASN A 184 -16.38 10.22 -5.41
C ASN A 184 -16.43 9.68 -6.84
N ARG A 185 -17.51 10.00 -7.54
CA ARG A 185 -17.78 9.64 -8.94
C ARG A 185 -17.56 10.80 -9.90
N ALA A 186 -17.24 12.00 -9.39
CA ALA A 186 -16.96 13.16 -10.22
C ALA A 186 -15.73 12.86 -11.08
N GLY A 187 -15.88 13.00 -12.40
CA GLY A 187 -14.83 12.65 -13.35
C GLY A 187 -14.72 11.16 -13.69
N PHE A 188 -15.59 10.29 -13.16
CA PHE A 188 -15.68 8.91 -13.62
C PHE A 188 -16.35 8.88 -15.01
N ALA A 189 -15.55 8.75 -16.05
CA ALA A 189 -15.96 9.01 -17.44
C ALA A 189 -16.83 7.90 -18.04
N MET A 190 -16.73 6.67 -17.53
CA MET A 190 -17.46 5.52 -18.07
C MET A 190 -18.87 5.44 -17.48
N SER A 191 -19.87 5.21 -18.33
CA SER A 191 -21.22 4.87 -17.85
C SER A 191 -21.20 3.55 -17.10
N ALA A 192 -22.22 3.33 -16.26
CA ALA A 192 -22.44 2.06 -15.57
C ALA A 192 -22.47 0.84 -16.52
N SER A 193 -22.96 1.01 -17.74
CA SER A 193 -22.98 -0.06 -18.74
C SER A 193 -21.60 -0.38 -19.32
N GLU A 194 -20.79 0.65 -19.58
CA GLU A 194 -19.43 0.50 -20.10
C GLU A 194 -18.50 -0.07 -19.03
N TRP A 195 -18.67 0.39 -17.78
CA TRP A 195 -17.91 -0.14 -16.66
C TRP A 195 -18.16 -1.62 -16.42
N ARG A 196 -19.42 -2.08 -16.51
CA ARG A 196 -19.75 -3.51 -16.43
C ARG A 196 -19.07 -4.34 -17.52
N LYS A 197 -18.99 -3.82 -18.76
CA LYS A 197 -18.24 -4.48 -19.85
C LYS A 197 -16.75 -4.51 -19.54
N TYR A 198 -16.20 -3.41 -19.04
CA TYR A 198 -14.79 -3.29 -18.69
C TYR A 198 -14.37 -4.21 -17.53
N LEU A 199 -15.22 -4.35 -16.51
CA LEU A 199 -15.05 -5.26 -15.38
C LEU A 199 -15.10 -6.75 -15.77
N ARG A 200 -15.62 -7.10 -16.93
CA ARG A 200 -15.59 -8.49 -17.43
C ARG A 200 -14.31 -8.83 -18.19
N ALA A 201 -13.53 -7.82 -18.60
CA ALA A 201 -12.25 -8.04 -19.24
C ALA A 201 -11.16 -8.40 -18.22
N GLU A 202 -10.34 -9.39 -18.54
CA GLU A 202 -9.14 -9.73 -17.74
C GLU A 202 -7.96 -8.82 -18.09
N ASP A 203 -7.14 -8.49 -17.09
CA ASP A 203 -5.86 -7.79 -17.26
C ASP A 203 -4.83 -8.40 -16.31
N ARG A 204 -4.24 -9.50 -16.77
CA ARG A 204 -3.28 -10.31 -15.99
C ARG A 204 -1.98 -9.56 -15.73
N GLU A 205 -1.58 -8.68 -16.63
CA GLU A 205 -0.40 -7.84 -16.50
C GLU A 205 -0.56 -6.86 -15.33
N MET A 206 -1.64 -6.06 -15.34
CA MET A 206 -1.92 -5.13 -14.24
C MET A 206 -2.07 -5.85 -12.91
N CYS A 207 -2.69 -7.03 -12.90
CA CYS A 207 -2.82 -7.83 -11.69
C CYS A 207 -1.47 -8.21 -11.08
N SER A 208 -0.52 -8.58 -11.93
CA SER A 208 0.83 -8.95 -11.50
C SER A 208 1.60 -7.73 -11.01
N GLU A 209 1.49 -6.62 -11.73
CA GLU A 209 2.12 -5.35 -11.37
C GLU A 209 1.62 -4.80 -10.02
N MET A 210 0.30 -4.72 -9.83
CA MET A 210 -0.33 -4.24 -8.59
C MET A 210 0.13 -5.05 -7.38
N ARG A 211 0.21 -6.38 -7.50
CA ARG A 211 0.66 -7.27 -6.41
C ARG A 211 2.13 -7.03 -6.06
N LEU A 212 3.00 -6.89 -7.06
CA LEU A 212 4.43 -6.69 -6.85
C LEU A 212 4.73 -5.32 -6.25
N LYS A 213 4.14 -4.27 -6.81
CA LYS A 213 4.49 -2.88 -6.51
C LYS A 213 3.84 -2.36 -5.23
N THR A 214 2.57 -2.73 -4.96
CA THR A 214 1.88 -2.24 -3.74
C THR A 214 2.60 -2.70 -2.48
N GLY A 215 2.97 -3.98 -2.38
CA GLY A 215 3.66 -4.53 -1.19
C GLY A 215 5.05 -3.92 -0.96
N ARG A 216 5.66 -3.35 -2.00
CA ARG A 216 6.97 -2.68 -1.93
C ARG A 216 6.86 -1.16 -1.83
N GLY A 217 5.67 -0.60 -1.97
CA GLY A 217 5.43 0.84 -1.98
C GLY A 217 5.99 1.55 -3.22
N LEU A 218 6.03 0.86 -4.36
CA LEU A 218 6.61 1.36 -5.61
C LEU A 218 5.54 1.95 -6.52
N ALA A 219 5.91 2.95 -7.32
CA ALA A 219 5.01 3.65 -8.22
C ALA A 219 4.49 2.76 -9.37
N ILE A 220 3.22 2.93 -9.73
CA ILE A 220 2.58 2.29 -10.88
C ILE A 220 2.29 3.37 -11.91
N GLY A 221 2.81 3.28 -13.12
CA GLY A 221 2.63 4.36 -14.08
C GLY A 221 3.57 4.24 -15.27
N SER A 222 3.35 5.12 -16.24
CA SER A 222 4.24 5.28 -17.40
C SER A 222 5.67 5.61 -16.96
N GLU A 223 6.66 5.21 -17.77
CA GLU A 223 8.07 5.55 -17.51
C GLU A 223 8.27 7.06 -17.36
N ARG A 224 7.59 7.85 -18.21
CA ARG A 224 7.60 9.31 -18.14
C ARG A 224 7.13 9.82 -16.78
N PHE A 225 6.05 9.25 -16.25
CA PHE A 225 5.54 9.61 -14.93
C PHE A 225 6.53 9.25 -13.82
N ILE A 226 7.04 8.02 -13.83
CA ILE A 226 7.98 7.54 -12.81
C ILE A 226 9.25 8.39 -12.80
N ASN A 227 9.86 8.62 -13.97
CA ASN A 227 11.08 9.41 -14.10
C ASN A 227 10.88 10.85 -13.60
N ARG A 228 9.72 11.46 -13.89
CA ARG A 228 9.37 12.80 -13.40
C ARG A 228 9.31 12.83 -11.87
N ILE A 229 8.70 11.82 -11.25
CA ILE A 229 8.60 11.77 -9.79
C ILE A 229 9.94 11.44 -9.13
N GLU A 230 10.74 10.52 -9.70
CA GLU A 230 12.10 10.23 -9.19
C GLU A 230 12.97 11.49 -9.19
N HIS A 231 12.92 12.25 -10.28
CA HIS A 231 13.63 13.53 -10.39
C HIS A 231 13.16 14.54 -9.34
N ASN A 232 11.85 14.68 -9.14
CA ASN A 232 11.31 15.64 -8.18
C ASN A 232 11.59 15.25 -6.72
N LEU A 233 11.55 13.96 -6.40
CA LEU A 233 11.75 13.46 -5.04
C LEU A 233 13.22 13.20 -4.70
N GLN A 234 14.13 13.26 -5.69
CA GLN A 234 15.54 12.86 -5.55
C GLN A 234 15.69 11.48 -4.89
N ARG A 235 14.76 10.57 -5.20
CA ARG A 235 14.65 9.23 -4.62
C ARG A 235 14.32 8.23 -5.73
N SER A 236 15.05 7.12 -5.79
CA SER A 236 14.70 6.04 -6.70
C SER A 236 13.43 5.33 -6.24
N LEU A 237 12.52 5.12 -7.20
CA LEU A 237 11.28 4.37 -7.13
C LEU A 237 11.43 2.99 -7.78
N GLN A 238 12.65 2.61 -8.20
CA GLN A 238 12.91 1.31 -8.81
C GLN A 238 12.97 0.19 -7.77
N CYS A 239 12.62 -1.01 -8.22
CA CYS A 239 12.80 -2.24 -7.45
C CYS A 239 14.30 -2.49 -7.23
N LEU A 240 14.81 -2.23 -6.03
CA LEU A 240 16.14 -2.74 -5.67
C LEU A 240 16.10 -4.28 -5.58
N PRO A 241 17.16 -4.97 -6.03
CA PRO A 241 17.25 -6.42 -5.92
C PRO A 241 17.12 -6.87 -4.46
N GLN A 242 16.34 -7.93 -4.24
CA GLN A 242 16.03 -8.44 -2.91
C GLN A 242 17.22 -9.24 -2.37
N GLY A 243 17.82 -8.78 -1.26
CA GLY A 243 18.89 -9.51 -0.56
C GLY A 243 19.89 -8.60 0.15
N ARG A 244 20.69 -9.19 1.05
CA ARG A 244 21.88 -8.53 1.60
C ARG A 244 22.85 -8.27 0.44
N PRO A 245 23.45 -7.06 0.32
CA PRO A 245 24.51 -6.82 -0.66
C PRO A 245 25.57 -7.91 -0.57
N LYS A 246 26.03 -8.44 -1.72
CA LYS A 246 27.13 -9.41 -1.71
C LYS A 246 28.32 -8.74 -1.00
N LYS A 247 28.89 -9.41 0.01
CA LYS A 247 30.16 -8.96 0.59
C LYS A 247 31.17 -8.91 -0.55
N GLN A 248 31.80 -7.75 -0.74
CA GLN A 248 33.05 -7.62 -1.49
C GLN A 248 34.16 -8.31 -0.71
#